data_AF-A0A661MH35-F1
#
_entry.id   AF-A0A661MH35-F1
#
_cell.length_a   1.000
_cell.length_b   1.000
_cell.length_c   1.000
_cell.angle_alpha   90.00
_cell.angle_beta   90.00
_cell.angle_gamma   90.00
#
_symmetry.space_group_name_H-M   'P 1'
#
loop_
_entity.id
_entity.type
_entity.pdbx_description
1 polymer ?
#
loop_
_entity_poly.entity_id
_entity_poly.type
_entity_poly.pdbx_seq_one_letter_code
_entity_poly.pdbx_strand_id
1 'polypeptide(L)' 'MAVCRLFPGKVVQIDTPCLDCGEPIQVRMRDGELVGADPDGIIGYVAVPLAEWMKDPGYA' A
#
# COMPACT_ATOMS: atom_id res chain seq x y z
N MET A 1 -0.39 -5.26 0.24
CA MET A 1 0.42 -4.57 -0.78
C MET A 1 1.41 -5.53 -1.42
N ALA A 2 1.03 -6.17 -2.54
CA ALA A 2 1.81 -7.24 -3.15
C ALA A 2 2.90 -6.76 -4.14
N VAL A 3 2.74 -5.57 -4.72
CA VAL A 3 3.57 -5.10 -5.85
C VAL A 3 5.06 -4.98 -5.51
N CYS A 4 5.42 -4.58 -4.29
CA CYS A 4 6.83 -4.46 -3.89
C CYS A 4 7.57 -5.82 -3.85
N ARG A 5 6.86 -6.95 -3.72
CA ARG A 5 7.47 -8.29 -3.78
C ARG A 5 7.89 -8.70 -5.19
N LEU A 6 7.43 -8.00 -6.23
CA LEU A 6 7.83 -8.25 -7.62
C LEU A 6 9.24 -7.75 -7.92
N PHE A 7 9.83 -6.94 -7.04
CA PHE A 7 11.16 -6.32 -7.23
C PHE A 7 12.08 -6.59 -6.03
N PRO A 8 12.58 -7.82 -5.86
CA PRO A 8 13.36 -8.21 -4.68
C PRO A 8 14.58 -7.30 -4.43
N GLY A 9 14.74 -6.83 -3.19
CA GLY A 9 15.85 -5.99 -2.75
C GLY A 9 15.83 -4.57 -3.30
N LYS A 10 14.79 -4.18 -4.05
CA LYS A 10 14.64 -2.82 -4.60
C LYS A 10 13.70 -1.99 -3.74
N VAL A 11 14.00 -0.70 -3.66
CA VAL A 11 13.05 0.27 -3.11
C VAL A 11 12.06 0.63 -4.20
N VAL A 12 10.78 0.41 -3.92
CA VAL A 12 9.67 0.85 -4.75
C VAL A 12 9.09 2.11 -4.14
N GLN A 13 9.06 3.19 -4.92
CA GLN A 13 8.38 4.43 -4.59
C GLN A 13 6.97 4.41 -5.16
N ILE A 14 6.01 4.86 -4.37
CA ILE A 14 4.60 4.93 -4.71
C ILE A 14 4.17 6.37 -4.46
N ASP A 15 3.83 7.08 -5.52
CA ASP A 15 3.32 8.44 -5.47
C ASP A 15 1.81 8.40 -5.76
N THR A 16 1.01 8.96 -4.86
CA THR A 16 -0.46 8.90 -4.91
C THR A 16 -1.06 10.13 -4.23
N PRO A 17 -2.25 10.61 -4.63
CA PRO A 17 -2.96 11.61 -3.84
C PRO A 17 -3.55 10.99 -2.56
N CYS A 18 -3.74 11.82 -1.55
CA CYS A 18 -4.55 11.51 -0.38
C CYS A 18 -6.01 11.29 -0.76
N LEU A 19 -6.61 10.22 -0.25
CA LEU A 19 -8.00 9.87 -0.55
C LEU A 19 -9.02 10.88 0.02
N ASP A 20 -8.65 11.64 1.06
CA ASP A 20 -9.53 12.61 1.71
C ASP A 20 -9.36 14.02 1.12
N CYS A 21 -8.14 14.56 1.14
CA CYS A 21 -7.87 15.95 0.75
C CYS A 21 -7.23 16.12 -0.64
N GLY A 22 -6.76 15.06 -1.28
CA GLY A 22 -6.10 15.12 -2.59
C GLY A 22 -4.63 15.56 -2.60
N GLU A 23 -4.07 15.97 -1.45
CA GLU A 23 -2.66 16.34 -1.33
C GLU A 23 -1.72 15.18 -1.66
N PRO A 24 -0.50 15.44 -2.18
CA PRO A 24 0.41 14.38 -2.58
C PRO A 24 0.91 13.57 -1.38
N ILE A 25 0.99 12.26 -1.59
CA ILE A 25 1.54 11.28 -0.66
C ILE A 25 2.61 10.47 -1.39
N GLN A 26 3.76 10.31 -0.74
CA GLN A 26 4.83 9.43 -1.16
C GLN A 26 5.09 8.32 -0.13
N VAL A 27 5.15 7.09 -0.63
CA VAL A 27 5.47 5.91 0.18
C VAL A 27 6.64 5.18 -0.46
N ARG A 28 7.65 4.82 0.33
CA ARG A 28 8.80 4.03 -0.09
C ARG A 28 8.80 2.70 0.63
N MET A 29 8.83 1.61 -0.12
CA MET A 29 8.81 0.24 0.40
C MET A 29 9.96 -0.59 -0.12
N ARG A 30 10.39 -1.60 0.65
CA ARG A 30 11.34 -2.63 0.23
C ARG A 30 10.90 -3.98 0.77
N ASP A 31 10.73 -4.96 -0.11
CA ASP A 31 10.43 -6.36 0.26
C ASP A 31 9.20 -6.54 1.19
N GLY A 32 8.23 -5.63 1.13
CA GLY A 32 7.03 -5.63 1.97
C GLY A 32 7.11 -4.75 3.21
N GLU A 33 8.27 -4.16 3.48
CA GLU A 33 8.49 -3.25 4.61
C GLU A 33 8.41 -1.79 4.17
N LEU A 34 7.83 -0.95 5.02
CA LEU A 34 7.81 0.50 4.85
C LEU A 34 9.18 1.06 5.26
N VAL A 35 9.89 1.70 4.34
CA VAL A 35 11.21 2.31 4.60
C VAL A 35 11.17 3.84 4.62
N GLY A 36 10.05 4.44 4.20
CA GLY A 36 9.82 5.87 4.31
C GLY A 36 8.41 6.28 3.87
N ALA A 37 7.94 7.39 4.41
CA ALA A 37 6.63 7.98 4.18
C ALA A 37 6.78 9.51 4.18
N ASP A 38 6.02 10.19 3.32
CA ASP A 38 5.87 11.64 3.33
C ASP A 38 4.46 12.00 2.82
N PRO A 39 3.60 12.65 3.61
CA PRO A 39 3.82 13.07 5.00
C PRO A 39 3.98 11.88 5.97
N ASP A 40 4.52 12.13 7.16
CA ASP A 40 4.54 11.10 8.22
C ASP A 40 3.12 10.76 8.71
N GLY A 41 2.93 9.53 9.18
CA GLY A 41 1.66 9.10 9.78
C GLY A 41 0.54 8.73 8.79
N ILE A 42 0.87 8.42 7.53
CA ILE A 42 -0.09 7.96 6.52
C ILE A 42 -0.84 6.70 6.99
N ILE A 43 -2.15 6.67 6.73
CA ILE A 43 -3.02 5.52 7.00
C ILE A 43 -3.42 4.86 5.68
N GLY A 44 -3.19 3.56 5.56
CA GLY A 44 -3.73 2.76 4.46
C GLY A 44 -5.18 2.34 4.75
N TYR A 45 -6.10 2.67 3.87
CA TYR A 45 -7.48 2.19 3.93
C TYR A 45 -7.69 1.01 2.98
N VAL A 46 -8.29 -0.07 3.48
CA VAL A 46 -8.75 -1.19 2.67
C VAL A 46 -10.21 -1.43 3.01
N ALA A 47 -11.09 -1.25 2.03
CA ALA A 47 -12.45 -1.75 2.12
C ALA A 47 -12.40 -3.26 1.91
N VAL A 48 -12.41 -4.03 2.99
CA VAL A 48 -12.42 -5.49 2.93
C VAL A 48 -13.86 -5.97 2.82
N PRO A 49 -14.34 -6.49 1.67
CA PRO A 49 -15.62 -7.17 1.61
C PRO A 49 -15.44 -8.55 2.25
N LEU A 50 -15.46 -8.62 3.59
CA LEU A 50 -15.20 -9.85 4.36
C LEU A 50 -16.04 -11.04 3.85
N ALA A 51 -17.30 -10.77 3.47
CA ALA A 51 -18.20 -11.78 2.91
C ALA A 51 -17.79 -12.30 1.51
N GLU A 52 -17.05 -11.51 0.73
CA GLU A 52 -16.56 -11.89 -0.59
C GLU A 52 -15.17 -12.52 -0.55
N TRP A 53 -14.30 -12.12 0.37
CA TRP A 53 -13.01 -12.79 0.60
C TRP A 53 -13.15 -14.24 1.05
N MET A 54 -14.22 -14.59 1.78
CA MET A 54 -14.50 -16.00 2.11
C MET A 54 -14.85 -16.85 0.87
N LYS A 55 -15.26 -16.22 -0.24
CA LYS A 55 -15.59 -16.93 -1.49
C LYS A 55 -14.34 -17.19 -2.34
N ASP A 56 -13.30 -16.37 -2.18
CA ASP A 56 -12.02 -16.53 -2.87
C ASP A 56 -10.86 -16.04 -1.99
N PRO A 57 -10.16 -16.96 -1.29
CA PRO A 57 -9.05 -16.59 -0.39
C PRO A 57 -7.81 -16.06 -1.12
N GLY A 58 -7.76 -16.11 -2.45
CA GLY A 58 -6.68 -15.50 -3.24
C GLY A 58 -6.71 -13.97 -3.29
N TYR A 59 -7.77 -13.35 -2.76
CA TYR A 59 -7.92 -11.90 -2.67
C TYR A 59 -7.19 -11.24 -1.48
N ALA A 60 -6.74 -12.06 -0.52
CA ALA A 60 -6.06 -11.62 0.72
C ALA A 60 -4.55 -11.38 0.51
#